data_AF-A0A4W4HLV0-F1
#
_entry.id   AF-A0A4W4HLV0-F1
#
_cell.length_a   1.000
_cell.length_b   1.000
_cell.length_c   1.000
_cell.angle_alpha   90.00
_cell.angle_beta   90.00
_cell.angle_gamma   90.00
#
_symmetry.space_group_name_H-M   'P 1'
#
loop_
_entity.id
_entity.type
_entity.pdbx_description
1 polymer ?
#
loop_
_entity_poly.entity_id
_entity_poly.type
_entity_poly.pdbx_seq_one_letter_code
_entity_poly.pdbx_strand_id
1 'polypeptide(L)'
;MAQKSGKPGFSSQSYSPSSSKGRRNVSTANSELLTPLNTKVDPQDQQAKRKEKDDMVRLNDKFVDYINKVRVICRSEDQLKKKADLENEYIFTKKDLDNDYLQRVKLQLTLEGLLGQMDFLKRGHSDEIKELKSLILNETVMMTVDNPRNLDMEETLLVVKSQYEEMAVRNREEAEQWNLKKVRDLKEISDIQRGIQRLQSEINNLKNKKKSLEDDITKSDVDGQATINTIQEAIAQLEEALRRDRKPFAEQTRDYQDLLNLKLALDIEIATYSQILEGEEMRYWVKDLKTMPSHESQQIAKTCMVIRIEVRNGSIISETSELR
;
A
#
# COMPACT_ATOMS: atom_id res chain seq x y z
N MET A 1 -20.24 -7.60 31.43
CA MET A 1 -19.02 -7.18 32.15
C MET A 1 -18.73 -5.73 31.84
N ALA A 2 -18.98 -4.84 32.79
CA ALA A 2 -18.61 -3.43 32.72
C ALA A 2 -17.78 -3.13 33.97
N GLN A 3 -16.54 -2.66 33.78
CA GLN A 3 -15.71 -2.18 34.88
C GLN A 3 -15.32 -0.72 34.62
N LYS A 4 -15.72 0.12 35.59
CA LYS A 4 -15.41 1.54 35.75
C LYS A 4 -14.04 1.69 36.40
N SER A 5 -13.28 2.69 35.97
CA SER A 5 -12.28 3.42 36.77
C SER A 5 -12.23 4.84 36.18
N GLY A 6 -12.43 5.95 36.89
CA GLY A 6 -12.17 6.26 38.30
C GLY A 6 -10.94 7.16 38.38
N LYS A 7 -11.01 8.41 37.89
CA LYS A 7 -9.94 9.42 38.01
C LYS A 7 -10.06 10.13 39.37
N PRO A 8 -8.97 10.33 40.13
CA PRO A 8 -9.03 11.16 41.34
C PRO A 8 -8.79 12.64 41.01
N GLY A 9 -9.61 13.51 41.61
CA GLY A 9 -9.46 14.96 41.58
C GLY A 9 -8.42 15.43 42.60
N PHE A 10 -7.61 16.42 42.21
CA PHE A 10 -6.65 17.07 43.08
C PHE A 10 -7.36 18.06 44.02
N SER A 11 -7.18 17.84 45.33
CA SER A 11 -7.58 18.74 46.41
C SER A 11 -6.59 19.91 46.51
N SER A 12 -7.09 21.14 46.49
CA SER A 12 -6.28 22.34 46.73
C SER A 12 -6.45 22.77 48.19
N GLN A 13 -5.39 22.64 48.98
CA GLN A 13 -5.38 22.97 50.40
C GLN A 13 -4.93 24.42 50.58
N SER A 14 -5.89 25.28 50.93
CA SER A 14 -5.68 26.69 51.25
C SER A 14 -5.12 26.84 52.67
N TYR A 15 -3.92 27.40 52.80
CA TYR A 15 -3.38 27.88 54.08
C TYR A 15 -3.46 29.41 54.14
N SER A 16 -4.16 29.92 55.15
CA SER A 16 -4.14 31.33 55.53
C SER A 16 -3.13 31.54 56.67
N PRO A 17 -2.23 32.54 56.63
CA PRO A 17 -1.37 32.85 57.76
C PRO A 17 -2.07 33.81 58.74
N SER A 18 -1.95 33.50 60.02
CA SER A 18 -2.42 34.30 61.16
C SER A 18 -1.54 35.53 61.39
N SER A 19 -2.17 36.64 61.79
CA SER A 19 -1.48 37.88 62.15
C SER A 19 -0.95 37.82 63.59
N SER A 20 0.34 38.11 63.78
CA SER A 20 0.90 38.52 65.06
C SER A 20 1.57 39.89 64.93
N LYS A 21 1.08 40.86 65.71
CA LYS A 21 1.64 42.21 65.82
C LYS A 21 2.86 42.16 66.75
N GLY A 22 4.03 42.53 66.22
CA GLY A 22 5.25 42.79 66.99
C GLY A 22 5.87 44.12 66.56
N ARG A 23 6.14 44.99 67.53
CA ARG A 23 6.58 46.39 67.35
C ARG A 23 8.01 46.52 66.81
N ARG A 24 8.15 47.50 65.91
CA ARG A 24 9.31 48.31 65.46
C ARG A 24 10.64 48.12 66.21
N ASN A 25 11.70 47.87 65.43
CA ASN A 25 13.01 48.53 65.57
C ASN A 25 13.47 48.97 64.17
N VAL A 26 13.62 50.28 63.99
CA VAL A 26 14.10 50.91 62.77
C VAL A 26 15.63 50.90 62.83
N SER A 27 16.25 50.02 62.07
CA SER A 27 17.65 50.16 61.68
C SER A 27 17.65 50.77 60.28
N THR A 28 18.24 51.96 60.17
CA THR A 28 18.44 52.70 58.93
C THR A 28 19.15 51.80 57.91
N ALA A 29 18.37 51.18 57.01
CA ALA A 29 18.91 50.51 55.85
C ALA A 29 19.39 51.60 54.88
N ASN A 30 20.67 51.53 54.49
CA ASN A 30 21.23 52.41 53.45
C ASN A 30 20.33 52.33 52.21
N SER A 31 19.69 53.45 51.87
CA SER A 31 18.74 53.56 50.74
C SER A 31 19.40 53.36 49.37
N GLU A 32 20.72 53.26 49.31
CA GLU A 32 21.48 52.92 48.10
C GLU A 32 21.52 51.42 47.80
N LEU A 33 21.19 50.54 48.76
CA LEU A 33 21.17 49.08 48.55
C LEU A 33 19.76 48.54 48.24
N LEU A 34 18.74 49.41 48.20
CA LEU A 34 17.35 49.09 47.85
C LEU A 34 16.98 49.47 46.42
N THR A 35 17.94 49.91 45.60
CA THR A 35 17.72 49.93 44.15
C THR A 35 17.71 48.49 43.67
N PRO A 36 16.61 47.96 43.10
CA PRO A 36 16.66 46.66 42.47
C PRO A 36 17.80 46.71 41.46
N LEU A 37 18.78 45.81 41.59
CA LEU A 37 19.80 45.59 40.57
C LEU A 37 19.04 45.38 39.27
N ASN A 38 19.00 46.42 38.43
CA ASN A 38 18.44 46.35 37.11
C ASN A 38 19.45 45.57 36.29
N THR A 39 19.44 44.24 36.46
CA THR A 39 19.98 43.32 35.48
C THR A 39 19.15 43.56 34.23
N LYS A 40 19.54 44.57 33.46
CA LYS A 40 19.17 44.68 32.05
C LYS A 40 19.63 43.36 31.46
N VAL A 41 18.72 42.39 31.39
CA VAL A 41 18.94 41.15 30.66
C VAL A 41 19.44 41.61 29.30
N ASP A 42 20.66 41.21 28.95
CA ASP A 42 21.31 41.69 27.75
C ASP A 42 20.33 41.52 26.57
N PRO A 43 20.01 42.57 25.81
CA PRO A 43 19.16 42.47 24.64
C PRO A 43 19.56 41.31 23.71
N GLN A 44 20.86 40.98 23.67
CA GLN A 44 21.38 39.84 22.92
C GLN A 44 20.95 38.49 23.52
N ASP A 45 21.00 38.31 24.85
CA ASP A 45 20.56 37.09 25.54
C ASP A 45 19.05 36.87 25.38
N GLN A 46 18.25 37.93 25.41
CA GLN A 46 16.81 37.82 25.23
C GLN A 46 16.43 37.53 23.77
N GLN A 47 17.22 38.01 22.81
CA GLN A 47 17.07 37.67 21.40
C GLN A 47 17.51 36.21 21.12
N ALA A 48 18.59 35.73 21.74
CA ALA A 48 19.04 34.35 21.65
C ALA A 48 17.98 33.37 22.18
N LYS A 49 17.41 33.65 23.37
CA LYS A 49 16.30 32.85 23.93
C LYS A 49 15.04 32.85 23.06
N ARG A 50 14.74 33.97 22.37
CA ARG A 50 13.62 34.04 21.42
C ARG A 50 13.87 33.17 20.19
N LYS A 51 15.08 33.22 19.60
CA LYS A 51 15.47 32.35 18.48
C LYS A 51 15.39 30.87 18.85
N GLU A 52 15.95 30.50 20.01
CA GLU A 52 15.90 29.11 20.50
C GLU A 52 14.45 28.65 20.73
N LYS A 53 13.59 29.52 21.27
CA LYS A 53 12.16 29.24 21.42
C LYS A 53 11.49 29.06 20.06
N ASP A 54 11.77 29.91 19.08
CA ASP A 54 11.21 29.81 17.72
C ASP A 54 11.68 28.55 16.99
N ASP A 55 12.93 28.15 17.19
CA ASP A 55 13.48 26.89 16.66
C ASP A 55 12.83 25.67 17.33
N MET A 56 12.57 25.73 18.64
CA MET A 56 11.84 24.69 19.36
C MET A 56 10.39 24.58 18.87
N VAL A 57 9.72 25.71 18.60
CA VAL A 57 8.37 25.74 18.02
C VAL A 57 8.37 25.12 16.62
N ARG A 58 9.30 25.53 15.74
CA ARG A 58 9.43 24.96 14.39
C ARG A 58 9.69 23.45 14.41
N LEU A 59 10.50 23.00 15.36
CA LEU A 59 10.79 21.58 15.52
C LEU A 59 9.56 20.83 16.03
N ASN A 60 8.80 21.41 16.95
CA ASN A 60 7.54 20.87 17.44
C ASN A 60 6.48 20.78 16.32
N ASP A 61 6.35 21.80 15.49
CA ASP A 61 5.45 21.77 14.32
C ASP A 61 5.80 20.61 13.37
N LYS A 62 7.09 20.39 13.09
CA LYS A 62 7.55 19.23 12.31
C LYS A 62 7.22 17.90 13.00
N PHE A 63 7.35 17.81 14.32
CA PHE A 63 6.94 16.60 15.05
C PHE A 63 5.43 16.35 14.96
N VAL A 64 4.62 17.39 15.04
CA VAL A 64 3.16 17.28 14.85
C VAL A 64 2.83 16.77 13.45
N ASP A 65 3.52 17.25 12.42
CA ASP A 65 3.35 16.76 11.04
C ASP A 65 3.73 15.28 10.89
N TYR A 66 4.86 14.86 11.48
CA TYR A 66 5.25 13.45 11.48
C TYR A 66 4.25 12.57 12.22
N ILE A 67 3.77 13.01 13.39
CA ILE A 67 2.74 12.29 14.16
C ILE A 67 1.46 12.16 13.33
N ASN A 68 1.03 13.22 12.64
CA ASN A 68 -0.14 13.19 11.77
C ASN A 68 0.06 12.24 10.60
N LYS A 69 1.24 12.23 9.97
CA LYS A 69 1.58 11.30 8.88
C LYS A 69 1.54 9.84 9.34
N VAL A 70 2.17 9.52 10.47
CA VAL A 70 2.13 8.18 11.08
C VAL A 70 0.69 7.78 11.41
N ARG A 71 -0.13 8.70 11.93
CA ARG A 71 -1.54 8.45 12.22
C ARG A 71 -2.36 8.12 10.97
N VAL A 72 -2.12 8.81 9.86
CA VAL A 72 -2.78 8.52 8.57
C VAL A 72 -2.36 7.15 8.05
N ILE A 73 -1.06 6.83 8.11
CA ILE A 73 -0.53 5.52 7.70
C ILE A 73 -1.20 4.41 8.53
N CYS A 74 -1.20 4.53 9.86
CA CYS A 74 -1.79 3.54 10.75
C CYS A 74 -3.30 3.34 10.47
N ARG A 75 -4.05 4.41 10.21
CA ARG A 75 -5.46 4.31 9.80
C ARG A 75 -5.64 3.58 8.46
N SER A 76 -4.75 3.83 7.49
CA SER A 76 -4.80 3.15 6.19
C SER A 76 -4.49 1.67 6.32
N GLU A 77 -3.54 1.28 7.17
CA GLU A 77 -3.23 -0.12 7.47
C GLU A 77 -4.42 -0.83 8.13
N ASP A 78 -5.09 -0.18 9.09
CA ASP A 78 -6.29 -0.74 9.72
C ASP A 78 -7.44 -0.91 8.72
N GLN A 79 -7.60 0.02 7.78
CA GLN A 79 -8.58 -0.10 6.70
C GLN A 79 -8.24 -1.26 5.76
N LEU A 80 -6.96 -1.44 5.42
CA LEU A 80 -6.50 -2.55 4.60
C LEU A 80 -6.73 -3.90 5.28
N LYS A 81 -6.45 -4.01 6.59
CA LYS A 81 -6.76 -5.22 7.37
C LYS A 81 -8.25 -5.55 7.36
N LYS A 82 -9.10 -4.57 7.66
CA LYS A 82 -10.57 -4.75 7.62
C LYS A 82 -11.05 -5.15 6.23
N LYS A 83 -10.48 -4.56 5.17
CA LYS A 83 -10.81 -4.93 3.79
C LYS A 83 -10.42 -6.38 3.50
N ALA A 84 -9.22 -6.80 3.91
CA ALA A 84 -8.78 -8.18 3.77
C ALA A 84 -9.67 -9.17 4.54
N ASP A 85 -10.09 -8.82 5.75
CA ASP A 85 -11.00 -9.66 6.55
C ASP A 85 -12.38 -9.81 5.85
N LEU A 86 -12.93 -8.71 5.34
CA LEU A 86 -14.19 -8.72 4.58
C LEU A 86 -14.07 -9.48 3.25
N GLU A 87 -12.93 -9.36 2.56
CA GLU A 87 -12.66 -10.14 1.34
C GLU A 87 -12.57 -11.65 1.65
N ASN A 88 -11.96 -12.03 2.77
CA ASN A 88 -11.92 -13.43 3.21
C ASN A 88 -13.32 -13.97 3.56
N GLU A 89 -14.13 -13.20 4.27
CA GLU A 89 -15.53 -13.55 4.57
C GLU A 89 -16.36 -13.68 3.28
N TYR A 90 -16.16 -12.76 2.32
CA TYR A 90 -16.82 -12.83 1.02
C TYR A 90 -16.41 -14.08 0.23
N ILE A 91 -15.13 -14.45 0.24
CA ILE A 91 -14.67 -15.68 -0.43
C ILE A 91 -15.28 -16.92 0.23
N PHE A 92 -15.38 -16.95 1.55
CA PHE A 92 -15.98 -18.06 2.29
C PHE A 92 -17.47 -18.20 1.97
N THR A 93 -18.24 -17.12 2.12
CA THR A 93 -19.68 -17.10 1.81
C THR A 93 -19.96 -17.44 0.35
N LYS A 94 -19.12 -17.00 -0.59
CA LYS A 94 -19.22 -17.38 -2.00
C LYS A 94 -19.02 -18.88 -2.19
N LYS A 95 -18.02 -19.49 -1.56
CA LYS A 95 -17.79 -20.94 -1.66
C LYS A 95 -18.97 -21.75 -1.11
N ASP A 96 -19.55 -21.30 -0.01
CA ASP A 96 -20.73 -21.95 0.57
C ASP A 96 -21.94 -21.83 -0.36
N LEU A 97 -22.19 -20.64 -0.94
CA LEU A 97 -23.24 -20.44 -1.94
C LEU A 97 -23.04 -21.32 -3.18
N ASP A 98 -21.81 -21.42 -3.68
CA ASP A 98 -21.47 -22.28 -4.82
C ASP A 98 -21.71 -23.78 -4.49
N ASN A 99 -21.38 -24.20 -3.27
CA ASN A 99 -21.64 -25.57 -2.79
C ASN A 99 -23.15 -25.85 -2.65
N ASP A 100 -23.91 -24.93 -2.06
CA ASP A 100 -25.36 -25.03 -1.94
C ASP A 100 -26.03 -25.08 -3.31
N TYR A 101 -25.56 -24.27 -4.26
CA TYR A 101 -26.04 -24.29 -5.64
C TYR A 101 -25.75 -25.64 -6.30
N LEU A 102 -24.54 -26.20 -6.11
CA LEU A 102 -24.18 -27.53 -6.60
C LEU A 102 -25.08 -28.62 -6.03
N GLN A 103 -25.35 -28.58 -4.72
CA GLN A 103 -26.25 -29.52 -4.05
C GLN A 103 -27.68 -29.41 -4.58
N ARG A 104 -28.18 -28.19 -4.76
CA ARG A 104 -29.51 -27.94 -5.34
C ARG A 104 -29.61 -28.51 -6.75
N VAL A 105 -28.61 -28.28 -7.60
CA VAL A 105 -28.57 -28.83 -8.96
C VAL A 105 -28.53 -30.36 -8.93
N LYS A 106 -27.73 -30.96 -8.05
CA LYS A 106 -27.68 -32.42 -7.88
C LYS A 106 -29.04 -32.98 -7.49
N LEU A 107 -29.72 -32.38 -6.51
CA LEU A 107 -31.07 -32.78 -6.10
C LEU A 107 -32.07 -32.64 -7.25
N GLN A 108 -31.98 -31.57 -8.04
CA GLN A 108 -32.85 -31.37 -9.19
C GLN A 108 -32.64 -32.46 -10.26
N LEU A 109 -31.40 -32.81 -10.58
CA LEU A 109 -31.10 -33.92 -11.50
C LEU A 109 -31.63 -35.26 -10.98
N THR A 110 -31.53 -35.52 -9.66
CA THR A 110 -32.11 -36.74 -9.09
C THR A 110 -33.64 -36.75 -9.17
N LEU A 111 -34.28 -35.59 -9.01
CA LEU A 111 -35.74 -35.44 -9.14
C LEU A 111 -36.17 -35.68 -10.59
N GLU A 112 -35.48 -35.07 -11.56
CA GLU A 112 -35.72 -35.30 -12.99
C GLU A 112 -35.52 -36.77 -13.37
N GLY A 113 -34.50 -37.43 -12.82
CA GLY A 113 -34.28 -38.87 -12.99
C GLY A 113 -35.43 -39.72 -12.44
N LEU A 114 -35.90 -39.43 -11.23
CA LEU A 114 -37.05 -40.13 -10.62
C LEU A 114 -38.35 -39.87 -11.39
N LEU A 115 -38.56 -38.65 -11.88
CA LEU A 115 -39.72 -38.29 -12.69
C LEU A 115 -39.71 -39.05 -14.03
N GLY A 116 -38.54 -39.15 -14.67
CA GLY A 116 -38.35 -39.99 -15.85
C GLY A 116 -38.63 -41.47 -15.60
N GLN A 117 -38.22 -42.01 -14.44
CA GLN A 117 -38.55 -43.38 -14.04
C GLN A 117 -40.06 -43.57 -13.82
N MET A 118 -40.72 -42.63 -13.15
CA MET A 118 -42.18 -42.67 -12.96
C MET A 118 -42.91 -42.66 -14.31
N ASP A 119 -42.49 -41.80 -15.24
CA ASP A 119 -43.12 -41.71 -16.56
C ASP A 119 -42.83 -42.94 -17.44
N PHE A 120 -41.67 -43.57 -17.27
CA PHE A 120 -41.38 -44.86 -17.90
C PHE A 120 -42.32 -45.95 -17.38
N LEU A 121 -42.47 -46.08 -16.06
CA LEU A 121 -43.37 -47.07 -15.46
C LEU A 121 -44.83 -46.83 -15.85
N LYS A 122 -45.29 -45.57 -15.83
CA LYS A 122 -46.64 -45.21 -16.29
C LYS A 122 -46.90 -45.61 -17.73
N ARG A 123 -45.93 -45.37 -18.63
CA ARG A 123 -46.02 -45.80 -20.04
C ARG A 123 -46.06 -47.33 -20.15
N GLY A 124 -45.14 -48.03 -19.48
CA GLY A 124 -45.10 -49.49 -19.46
C GLY A 124 -46.42 -50.11 -19.00
N HIS A 125 -46.98 -49.65 -17.88
CA HIS A 125 -48.28 -50.13 -17.41
C HIS A 125 -49.44 -49.78 -18.35
N SER A 126 -49.41 -48.60 -18.98
CA SER A 126 -50.43 -48.23 -19.97
C SER A 126 -50.42 -49.15 -21.18
N ASP A 127 -49.23 -49.51 -21.67
CA ASP A 127 -49.06 -50.40 -22.81
C ASP A 127 -49.48 -51.84 -22.45
N GLU A 128 -49.07 -52.33 -21.29
CA GLU A 128 -49.49 -53.65 -20.78
C GLU A 128 -51.02 -53.72 -20.60
N ILE A 129 -51.65 -52.67 -20.06
CA ILE A 129 -53.11 -52.58 -19.98
C ILE A 129 -53.75 -52.62 -21.38
N LYS A 130 -53.14 -51.97 -22.38
CA LYS A 130 -53.65 -51.97 -23.76
C LYS A 130 -53.54 -53.36 -24.40
N GLU A 131 -52.44 -54.06 -24.18
CA GLU A 131 -52.24 -55.44 -24.62
C GLU A 131 -53.23 -56.39 -23.95
N LEU A 132 -53.38 -56.32 -22.62
CA LEU A 132 -54.36 -57.12 -21.89
C LEU A 132 -55.80 -56.86 -22.35
N LYS A 133 -56.16 -55.59 -22.60
CA LYS A 133 -57.46 -55.24 -23.18
C LYS A 133 -57.65 -55.87 -24.56
N SER A 134 -56.61 -55.89 -25.41
CA SER A 134 -56.69 -56.50 -26.74
C SER A 134 -56.86 -58.01 -26.69
N LEU A 135 -56.21 -58.69 -25.73
CA LEU A 135 -56.35 -60.13 -25.53
C LEU A 135 -57.77 -60.50 -25.09
N ILE A 136 -58.34 -59.74 -24.14
CA ILE A 136 -59.73 -59.94 -23.69
C ILE A 136 -60.72 -59.73 -24.84
N LEU A 137 -60.51 -58.69 -25.66
CA LEU A 137 -61.39 -58.39 -26.80
C LEU A 137 -61.33 -59.50 -27.86
N ASN A 138 -60.15 -60.07 -28.09
CA ASN A 138 -60.00 -61.19 -29.02
C ASN A 138 -60.61 -62.49 -28.46
N GLU A 139 -60.53 -62.73 -27.15
CA GLU A 139 -61.10 -63.91 -26.48
C GLU A 139 -62.63 -63.86 -26.37
N THR A 140 -63.22 -62.66 -26.25
CA THR A 140 -64.69 -62.48 -26.18
C THR A 140 -65.41 -62.52 -27.53
N VAL A 141 -64.68 -62.62 -28.65
CA VAL A 141 -65.29 -62.82 -29.98
C VAL A 141 -65.57 -64.31 -30.19
N MET A 142 -66.62 -64.82 -29.54
CA MET A 142 -67.29 -66.05 -29.95
C MET A 142 -68.16 -65.72 -31.17
N MET A 143 -67.69 -66.10 -32.36
CA MET A 143 -68.47 -66.00 -33.60
C MET A 143 -69.67 -66.97 -33.56
N THR A 144 -70.83 -66.49 -33.14
CA THR A 144 -72.10 -67.10 -33.56
C THR A 144 -72.34 -66.68 -35.01
N VAL A 145 -71.98 -67.58 -35.92
CA VAL A 145 -72.27 -67.46 -37.36
C VAL A 145 -73.73 -67.80 -37.58
N ASP A 146 -74.62 -66.86 -37.30
CA ASP A 146 -75.96 -66.86 -37.89
C ASP A 146 -75.95 -65.84 -39.02
N ASN A 147 -75.63 -66.34 -40.21
CA ASN A 147 -75.73 -65.60 -41.45
C ASN A 147 -77.00 -66.03 -42.20
N PRO A 148 -78.17 -65.41 -41.94
CA PRO A 148 -79.28 -65.49 -42.87
C PRO A 148 -79.03 -64.47 -43.99
N ARG A 149 -78.67 -65.02 -45.15
CA ARG A 149 -78.39 -64.29 -46.39
C ARG A 149 -79.54 -63.36 -46.79
N ASN A 150 -79.26 -62.07 -46.71
CA ASN A 150 -79.31 -61.16 -47.84
C ASN A 150 -78.21 -60.10 -47.60
N LEU A 151 -77.00 -60.35 -48.08
CA LEU A 151 -76.00 -59.29 -48.20
C LEU A 151 -76.34 -58.55 -49.50
N ASP A 152 -76.92 -57.35 -49.34
CA ASP A 152 -76.97 -56.38 -50.41
C ASP A 152 -75.53 -55.97 -50.73
N MET A 153 -75.02 -56.54 -51.83
CA MET A 153 -73.66 -56.31 -52.30
C MET A 153 -73.44 -54.82 -52.64
N GLU A 154 -74.51 -54.09 -52.97
CA GLU A 154 -74.44 -52.68 -53.32
C GLU A 154 -74.23 -51.81 -52.06
N GLU A 155 -74.97 -52.07 -50.98
CA GLU A 155 -74.81 -51.39 -49.69
C GLU A 155 -73.40 -51.64 -49.10
N THR A 156 -72.94 -52.89 -49.15
CA THR A 156 -71.59 -53.25 -48.68
C THR A 156 -70.49 -52.63 -49.56
N LEU A 157 -70.65 -52.58 -50.88
CA LEU A 157 -69.74 -51.87 -51.79
C LEU A 157 -69.72 -50.37 -51.51
N LEU A 158 -70.87 -49.75 -51.22
CA LEU A 158 -70.98 -48.33 -50.95
C LEU A 158 -70.31 -47.95 -49.61
N VAL A 159 -70.48 -48.78 -48.58
CA VAL A 159 -69.80 -48.66 -47.29
C VAL A 159 -68.29 -48.87 -47.44
N VAL A 160 -67.85 -49.88 -48.19
CA VAL A 160 -66.42 -50.11 -48.43
C VAL A 160 -65.82 -48.93 -49.20
N LYS A 161 -66.51 -48.41 -50.22
CA LYS A 161 -66.08 -47.23 -50.97
C LYS A 161 -65.99 -46.00 -50.07
N SER A 162 -66.98 -45.75 -49.22
CA SER A 162 -66.96 -44.61 -48.29
C SER A 162 -65.82 -44.73 -47.28
N GLN A 163 -65.54 -45.94 -46.79
CA GLN A 163 -64.42 -46.22 -45.89
C GLN A 163 -63.06 -45.98 -46.58
N TYR A 164 -62.91 -46.38 -47.85
CA TYR A 164 -61.69 -46.08 -48.61
C TYR A 164 -61.54 -44.60 -48.91
N GLU A 165 -62.63 -43.90 -49.20
CA GLU A 165 -62.61 -42.46 -49.46
C GLU A 165 -62.25 -41.68 -48.19
N GLU A 166 -62.84 -42.04 -47.04
CA GLU A 166 -62.49 -41.48 -45.74
C GLU A 166 -61.05 -41.80 -45.32
N MET A 167 -60.55 -43.00 -45.64
CA MET A 167 -59.15 -43.38 -45.39
C MET A 167 -58.18 -42.66 -46.32
N ALA A 168 -58.55 -42.41 -47.57
CA ALA A 168 -57.76 -41.62 -48.51
C ALA A 168 -57.68 -40.15 -48.08
N VAL A 169 -58.79 -39.57 -47.60
CA VAL A 169 -58.81 -38.21 -47.04
C VAL A 169 -57.96 -38.14 -45.76
N ARG A 170 -58.15 -39.06 -44.80
CA ARG A 170 -57.32 -39.10 -43.58
C ARG A 170 -55.84 -39.26 -43.88
N ASN A 171 -55.47 -40.15 -44.78
CA ASN A 171 -54.06 -40.34 -45.17
C ASN A 171 -53.49 -39.07 -45.82
N ARG A 172 -54.29 -38.39 -46.66
CA ARG A 172 -53.90 -37.10 -47.22
C ARG A 172 -53.70 -36.03 -46.14
N GLU A 173 -54.64 -35.89 -45.21
CA GLU A 173 -54.56 -34.92 -44.12
C GLU A 173 -53.39 -35.22 -43.17
N GLU A 174 -53.16 -36.49 -42.83
CA GLU A 174 -52.02 -36.93 -42.03
C GLU A 174 -50.70 -36.66 -42.75
N ALA A 175 -50.62 -36.91 -44.07
CA ALA A 175 -49.45 -36.59 -44.87
C ALA A 175 -49.19 -35.07 -44.96
N GLU A 176 -50.24 -34.26 -45.12
CA GLU A 176 -50.16 -32.80 -45.11
C GLU A 176 -49.72 -32.29 -43.73
N GLN A 177 -50.30 -32.79 -42.64
CA GLN A 177 -49.93 -32.43 -41.27
C GLN A 177 -48.48 -32.83 -40.95
N TRP A 178 -48.06 -34.02 -41.39
CA TRP A 178 -46.69 -34.49 -41.26
C TRP A 178 -45.72 -33.59 -42.04
N ASN A 179 -46.06 -33.23 -43.28
CA ASN A 179 -45.26 -32.32 -44.10
C ASN A 179 -45.17 -30.91 -43.49
N LEU A 180 -46.30 -30.37 -43.04
CA LEU A 180 -46.38 -29.07 -42.34
C LEU A 180 -45.50 -29.03 -41.10
N LYS A 181 -45.55 -30.07 -40.26
CA LYS A 181 -44.69 -30.18 -39.09
C LYS A 181 -43.22 -30.22 -39.50
N LYS A 182 -42.87 -31.03 -40.51
CA LYS A 182 -41.49 -31.15 -40.98
C LYS A 182 -40.96 -29.83 -41.54
N VAL A 183 -41.76 -29.08 -42.29
CA VAL A 183 -41.39 -27.75 -42.81
C VAL A 183 -41.20 -26.74 -41.68
N ARG A 184 -42.04 -26.78 -40.64
CA ARG A 184 -41.86 -25.95 -39.44
C ARG A 184 -40.52 -26.26 -38.75
N ASP A 185 -40.26 -27.54 -38.49
CA ASP A 185 -39.03 -27.97 -37.84
C ASP A 185 -37.79 -27.57 -38.67
N LEU A 186 -37.85 -27.72 -40.01
CA LEU A 186 -36.76 -27.28 -40.90
C LEU A 186 -36.53 -25.76 -40.86
N LYS A 187 -37.60 -24.98 -40.73
CA LYS A 187 -37.49 -23.52 -40.60
C LYS A 187 -36.85 -23.12 -39.27
N GLU A 188 -37.28 -23.74 -38.16
CA GLU A 188 -36.67 -23.54 -36.84
C GLU A 188 -35.19 -23.92 -36.82
N ILE A 189 -34.83 -25.05 -37.44
CA ILE A 189 -33.43 -25.46 -37.60
C ILE A 189 -32.64 -24.43 -38.41
N SER A 190 -33.18 -23.94 -39.53
CA SER A 190 -32.52 -22.92 -40.36
C SER A 190 -32.32 -21.60 -39.60
N ASP A 191 -33.27 -21.19 -38.77
CA ASP A 191 -33.17 -19.95 -38.00
C ASP A 191 -32.18 -20.09 -36.84
N ILE A 192 -32.13 -21.25 -36.18
CA ILE A 192 -31.08 -21.58 -35.19
C ILE A 192 -29.70 -21.60 -35.86
N GLN A 193 -29.56 -22.19 -37.04
CA GLN A 193 -28.30 -22.20 -37.79
C GLN A 193 -27.82 -20.79 -38.15
N ARG A 194 -28.73 -19.89 -38.55
CA ARG A 194 -28.40 -18.46 -38.76
C ARG A 194 -27.99 -17.78 -37.45
N GLY A 195 -28.66 -18.10 -36.34
CA GLY A 195 -28.28 -17.63 -35.00
C GLY A 195 -26.86 -18.06 -34.61
N ILE A 196 -26.53 -19.33 -34.82
CA ILE A 196 -25.20 -19.90 -34.58
C ILE A 196 -24.14 -19.16 -35.40
N GLN A 197 -24.37 -18.94 -36.70
CA GLN A 197 -23.42 -18.23 -37.56
C GLN A 197 -23.18 -16.79 -37.11
N ARG A 198 -24.24 -16.07 -36.69
CA ARG A 198 -24.10 -14.72 -36.13
C ARG A 198 -23.26 -14.72 -34.86
N LEU A 199 -23.58 -15.60 -33.90
CA LEU A 199 -22.82 -15.73 -32.65
C LEU A 199 -21.36 -16.13 -32.92
N GLN A 200 -21.11 -17.01 -33.90
CA GLN A 200 -19.74 -17.37 -34.31
C GLN A 200 -18.98 -16.14 -34.87
N SER A 201 -19.63 -15.32 -35.70
CA SER A 201 -19.01 -14.08 -36.20
C SER A 201 -18.74 -13.07 -35.09
N GLU A 202 -19.65 -12.95 -34.11
CA GLU A 202 -19.48 -12.09 -32.95
C GLU A 202 -18.34 -12.56 -32.04
N ILE A 203 -18.26 -13.87 -31.78
CA ILE A 203 -17.14 -14.48 -31.05
C ILE A 203 -15.82 -14.18 -31.76
N ASN A 204 -15.76 -14.30 -33.08
CA ASN A 204 -14.55 -14.03 -33.85
C ASN A 204 -14.18 -12.54 -33.81
N ASN A 205 -15.16 -11.63 -33.91
CA ASN A 205 -14.94 -10.19 -33.78
C ASN A 205 -14.43 -9.83 -32.38
N LEU A 206 -15.01 -10.40 -31.34
CA LEU A 206 -14.56 -10.21 -29.95
C LEU A 206 -13.17 -10.79 -29.72
N LYS A 207 -12.86 -11.96 -30.29
CA LYS A 207 -11.49 -12.54 -30.25
C LYS A 207 -10.48 -11.64 -30.94
N ASN A 208 -10.81 -11.08 -32.11
CA ASN A 208 -9.93 -10.16 -32.81
C ASN A 208 -9.74 -8.85 -32.03
N LYS A 209 -10.82 -8.32 -31.44
CA LYS A 209 -10.74 -7.12 -30.58
C LYS A 209 -9.91 -7.38 -29.33
N LYS A 210 -10.08 -8.54 -28.70
CA LYS A 210 -9.25 -8.98 -27.57
C LYS A 210 -7.78 -9.03 -27.98
N LYS A 211 -7.46 -9.70 -29.10
CA LYS A 211 -6.09 -9.79 -29.59
C LYS A 211 -5.49 -8.41 -29.89
N SER A 212 -6.23 -7.52 -30.54
CA SER A 212 -5.78 -6.15 -30.79
C SER A 212 -5.49 -5.39 -29.50
N LEU A 213 -6.34 -5.53 -28.47
CA LEU A 213 -6.11 -4.90 -27.17
C LEU A 213 -4.93 -5.52 -26.43
N GLU A 214 -4.72 -6.85 -26.53
CA GLU A 214 -3.53 -7.52 -26.00
C GLU A 214 -2.26 -7.00 -26.69
N ASP A 215 -2.27 -6.88 -28.02
CA ASP A 215 -1.16 -6.31 -28.80
C ASP A 215 -0.88 -4.86 -28.38
N ASP A 216 -1.91 -4.03 -28.21
CA ASP A 216 -1.78 -2.63 -27.74
C ASP A 216 -1.21 -2.55 -26.31
N ILE A 217 -1.63 -3.44 -25.40
CA ILE A 217 -1.08 -3.52 -24.04
C ILE A 217 0.39 -3.90 -24.10
N THR A 218 0.76 -4.94 -24.85
CA THR A 218 2.16 -5.36 -24.95
C THR A 218 3.04 -4.26 -25.54
N LYS A 219 2.53 -3.50 -26.52
CA LYS A 219 3.24 -2.35 -27.08
C LYS A 219 3.43 -1.24 -26.05
N SER A 220 2.38 -0.88 -25.32
CA SER A 220 2.45 0.11 -24.24
C SER A 220 3.41 -0.31 -23.13
N ASP A 221 3.47 -1.60 -22.80
CA ASP A 221 4.39 -2.15 -21.80
C ASP A 221 5.85 -2.08 -22.28
N VAL A 222 6.11 -2.40 -23.55
CA VAL A 222 7.46 -2.28 -24.14
C VAL A 222 7.91 -0.83 -24.18
N ASP A 223 7.05 0.09 -24.61
CA ASP A 223 7.34 1.53 -24.62
C ASP A 223 7.57 2.03 -23.18
N GLY A 224 6.73 1.61 -22.24
CA GLY A 224 6.87 1.90 -20.81
C GLY A 224 8.21 1.40 -20.25
N GLN A 225 8.58 0.15 -20.53
CA GLN A 225 9.84 -0.43 -20.10
C GLN A 225 11.05 0.28 -20.72
N ALA A 226 10.96 0.69 -21.99
CA ALA A 226 12.01 1.49 -22.63
C ALA A 226 12.22 2.82 -21.88
N THR A 227 11.14 3.54 -21.54
CA THR A 227 11.27 4.79 -20.76
C THR A 227 11.86 4.55 -19.37
N ILE A 228 11.45 3.47 -18.69
CA ILE A 228 12.00 3.09 -17.38
C ILE A 228 13.50 2.82 -17.50
N ASN A 229 13.93 2.09 -18.51
CA ASN A 229 15.35 1.80 -18.74
C ASN A 229 16.14 3.09 -18.97
N THR A 230 15.65 4.02 -19.79
CA THR A 230 16.34 5.31 -20.00
C THR A 230 16.44 6.13 -18.71
N ILE A 231 15.42 6.10 -17.86
CA ILE A 231 15.44 6.77 -16.55
C ILE A 231 16.43 6.07 -15.60
N GLN A 232 16.46 4.74 -15.59
CA GLN A 232 17.42 3.97 -14.79
C GLN A 232 18.87 4.25 -15.21
N GLU A 233 19.13 4.35 -16.52
CA GLU A 233 20.43 4.75 -17.05
C GLU A 233 20.80 6.18 -16.62
N ALA A 234 19.86 7.12 -16.67
CA ALA A 234 20.08 8.50 -16.20
C ALA A 234 20.34 8.56 -14.68
N ILE A 235 19.62 7.78 -13.88
CA ILE A 235 19.88 7.65 -12.44
C ILE A 235 21.27 7.07 -12.20
N ALA A 236 21.66 6.00 -12.91
CA ALA A 236 22.97 5.40 -12.77
C ALA A 236 24.11 6.40 -13.11
N GLN A 237 23.93 7.21 -14.15
CA GLN A 237 24.87 8.28 -14.51
C GLN A 237 24.97 9.34 -13.41
N LEU A 238 23.84 9.76 -12.82
CA LEU A 238 23.81 10.73 -11.72
C LEU A 238 24.44 10.17 -10.44
N GLU A 239 24.19 8.91 -10.10
CA GLU A 239 24.83 8.23 -8.97
C GLU A 239 26.35 8.12 -9.16
N GLU A 240 26.80 7.84 -10.39
CA GLU A 240 28.22 7.78 -10.69
C GLU A 240 28.87 9.17 -10.63
N ALA A 241 28.21 10.22 -11.13
CA ALA A 241 28.65 11.60 -10.95
C ALA A 241 28.77 11.97 -9.46
N LEU A 242 27.75 11.65 -8.66
CA LEU A 242 27.76 11.86 -7.21
C LEU A 242 28.92 11.10 -6.53
N ARG A 243 29.21 9.86 -6.95
CA ARG A 243 30.37 9.11 -6.45
C ARG A 243 31.68 9.77 -6.83
N ARG A 244 31.82 10.26 -8.06
CA ARG A 244 33.01 10.98 -8.53
C ARG A 244 33.25 12.23 -7.69
N ASP A 245 32.22 13.00 -7.37
CA ASP A 245 32.32 14.21 -6.55
C ASP A 245 32.59 13.91 -5.07
N ARG A 246 32.10 12.77 -4.56
CA ARG A 246 32.33 12.37 -3.16
C ARG A 246 33.75 11.89 -2.90
N LYS A 247 34.42 11.29 -3.89
CA LYS A 247 35.79 10.77 -3.77
C LYS A 247 36.83 11.84 -3.36
N PRO A 248 36.94 13.03 -4.01
CA PRO A 248 37.92 14.04 -3.62
C PRO A 248 37.64 14.60 -2.23
N PHE A 249 36.38 14.71 -1.80
CA PHE A 249 36.06 15.16 -0.44
C PHE A 249 36.55 14.16 0.62
N ALA A 250 36.45 12.86 0.33
CA ALA A 250 37.01 11.81 1.20
C ALA A 250 38.54 11.83 1.23
N GLU A 251 39.19 12.05 0.08
CA GLU A 251 40.65 12.22 -0.01
C GLU A 251 41.11 13.46 0.77
N GLN A 252 40.46 14.61 0.57
CA GLN A 252 40.78 15.85 1.28
C GLN A 252 40.59 15.71 2.81
N THR A 253 39.55 14.99 3.26
CA THR A 253 39.35 14.71 4.69
C THR A 253 40.50 13.86 5.26
N ARG A 254 41.00 12.90 4.49
CA ARG A 254 42.17 12.10 4.87
C ARG A 254 43.43 12.94 4.95
N ASP A 255 43.68 13.78 3.95
CA ASP A 255 44.85 14.68 3.93
C ASP A 255 44.84 15.65 5.13
N TYR A 256 43.66 16.19 5.50
CA TYR A 256 43.53 17.01 6.70
C TYR A 256 43.79 16.24 7.99
N GLN A 257 43.37 14.98 8.08
CA GLN A 257 43.68 14.14 9.22
C GLN A 257 45.18 13.84 9.32
N ASP A 258 45.84 13.59 8.19
CA ASP A 258 47.29 13.35 8.15
C ASP A 258 48.06 14.61 8.53
N LEU A 259 47.64 15.80 8.08
CA LEU A 259 48.21 17.07 8.48
C LEU A 259 48.00 17.37 9.96
N LEU A 260 46.82 17.04 10.51
CA LEU A 260 46.56 17.16 11.95
C LEU A 260 47.48 16.24 12.75
N ASN A 261 47.66 14.98 12.31
CA ASN A 261 48.57 14.05 12.95
C ASN A 261 50.01 14.56 12.92
N LEU A 262 50.46 15.14 11.79
CA LEU A 262 51.78 15.77 11.68
C LEU A 262 51.91 16.97 12.64
N LYS A 263 50.87 17.81 12.73
CA LYS A 263 50.85 18.95 13.66
C LYS A 263 50.97 18.48 15.11
N LEU A 264 50.25 17.43 15.49
CA LEU A 264 50.36 16.85 16.83
C LEU A 264 51.75 16.28 17.10
N ALA A 265 52.38 15.63 16.11
CA ALA A 265 53.76 15.15 16.23
C ALA A 265 54.75 16.32 16.43
N LEU A 266 54.61 17.40 15.65
CA LEU A 266 55.43 18.60 15.80
C LEU A 266 55.22 19.29 17.15
N ASP A 267 53.99 19.35 17.67
CA ASP A 267 53.74 19.89 19.02
C ASP A 267 54.46 19.07 20.09
N ILE A 268 54.47 17.73 19.96
CA ILE A 268 55.19 16.85 20.86
C ILE A 268 56.70 17.13 20.77
N GLU A 269 57.25 17.25 19.57
CA GLU A 269 58.66 17.60 19.36
C GLU A 269 59.00 18.95 20.00
N ILE A 270 58.22 19.99 19.75
CA ILE A 270 58.41 21.32 20.36
C ILE A 270 58.35 21.21 21.89
N ALA A 271 57.37 20.49 22.44
CA ALA A 271 57.27 20.29 23.89
C ALA A 271 58.52 19.59 24.44
N THR A 272 59.03 18.57 23.75
CA THR A 272 60.28 17.90 24.15
C THR A 272 61.50 18.82 24.04
N TYR A 273 61.61 19.62 22.98
CA TYR A 273 62.69 20.60 22.83
C TYR A 273 62.64 21.66 23.93
N SER A 274 61.47 22.21 24.24
CA SER A 274 61.29 23.15 25.36
C SER A 274 61.69 22.52 26.69
N GLN A 275 61.32 21.26 26.94
CA GLN A 275 61.69 20.55 28.18
C GLN A 275 63.19 20.31 28.30
N ILE A 276 63.87 19.99 27.19
CA ILE A 276 65.34 19.86 27.17
C ILE A 276 65.99 21.22 27.43
N LEU A 277 65.49 22.28 26.81
CA LEU A 277 66.01 23.64 26.94
C LEU A 277 65.86 24.17 28.37
N GLU A 278 64.70 23.97 29.00
CA GLU A 278 64.48 24.27 30.42
C GLU A 278 65.48 23.51 31.32
N GLY A 279 65.78 22.24 30.99
CA GLY A 279 66.79 21.45 31.69
C GLY A 279 68.23 21.93 31.48
N GLU A 280 68.53 22.62 30.38
CA GLU A 280 69.81 23.29 30.15
C GLU A 280 69.88 24.65 30.85
N GLU A 281 68.81 25.45 30.80
CA GLU A 281 68.71 26.71 31.54
C GLU A 281 68.93 26.44 33.04
N MET A 282 68.26 25.45 33.62
CA MET A 282 68.47 25.05 35.02
C MET A 282 69.94 24.70 35.32
N ARG A 283 70.68 24.16 34.36
CA ARG A 283 72.13 23.91 34.50
C ARG A 283 72.97 25.18 34.37
N TYR A 284 72.56 26.13 33.55
CA TYR A 284 73.15 27.48 33.51
C TYR A 284 72.92 28.22 34.83
N TRP A 285 71.68 28.26 35.35
CA TRP A 285 71.38 28.86 36.66
C TRP A 285 72.17 28.21 37.81
N VAL A 286 72.41 26.89 37.77
CA VAL A 286 73.23 26.18 38.78
C VAL A 286 74.74 26.42 38.60
N LYS A 287 75.21 26.67 37.36
CA LYS A 287 76.59 27.10 37.11
C LYS A 287 76.81 28.54 37.58
N ASP A 288 75.86 29.43 37.34
CA ASP A 288 75.92 30.82 37.80
C ASP A 288 75.81 30.93 39.34
N LEU A 289 75.11 30.00 40.01
CA LEU A 289 75.04 29.95 41.48
C LEU A 289 76.35 29.48 42.17
N LYS A 290 77.33 28.94 41.43
CA LYS A 290 78.63 28.50 41.98
C LYS A 290 79.79 29.49 41.73
N THR A 291 79.53 30.61 41.08
CA THR A 291 80.50 31.68 40.84
C THR A 291 79.85 33.03 41.11
N MET A 292 79.83 33.45 42.38
CA MET A 292 79.54 34.87 42.70
C MET A 292 80.83 35.68 42.56
N PRO A 293 80.76 36.88 41.95
CA PRO A 293 80.67 38.06 42.80
C PRO A 293 79.57 39.04 42.37
N SER A 294 79.08 39.77 43.37
CA SER A 294 78.26 40.97 43.25
C SER A 294 78.72 41.91 42.14
N HIS A 295 77.93 42.06 41.07
CA HIS A 295 77.88 43.27 40.25
C HIS A 295 76.47 43.50 39.69
N GLU A 296 75.91 44.64 40.11
CA GLU A 296 74.95 45.53 39.44
C GLU A 296 73.83 44.91 38.58
N SER A 297 72.61 45.16 39.03
CA SER A 297 71.38 45.14 38.25
C SER A 297 71.54 45.94 36.94
N GLN A 298 71.93 45.28 35.85
CA GLN A 298 71.73 45.81 34.51
C GLN A 298 70.32 45.42 34.04
N GLN A 299 69.44 46.42 34.04
CA GLN A 299 68.20 46.37 33.28
C GLN A 299 68.53 46.05 31.82
N ILE A 300 68.22 44.83 31.39
CA ILE A 300 68.14 44.54 29.96
C ILE A 300 66.84 45.18 29.49
N ALA A 301 66.96 46.35 28.85
CA ALA A 301 65.85 47.00 28.17
C ALA A 301 65.32 46.05 27.09
N LYS A 302 64.12 45.52 27.29
CA LYS A 302 63.38 44.80 26.24
C LYS A 302 62.88 45.81 25.23
N THR A 303 63.57 45.95 24.11
CA THR A 303 63.04 46.65 22.95
C THR A 303 61.92 45.81 22.34
N CYS A 304 60.70 46.32 22.40
CA CYS A 304 59.51 45.63 21.93
C CYS A 304 59.14 46.16 20.55
N MET A 305 59.21 45.30 19.53
CA MET A 305 58.77 45.64 18.18
C MET A 305 57.27 45.35 18.08
N VAL A 306 56.45 46.39 17.92
CA VAL A 306 55.01 46.24 17.77
C VAL A 306 54.69 46.24 16.29
N ILE A 307 54.27 45.08 15.79
CA ILE A 307 53.80 44.91 14.41
C ILE A 307 52.27 44.96 14.44
N ARG A 308 51.69 45.95 13.75
CA ARG A 308 50.23 46.08 13.61
C ARG A 308 49.86 45.66 12.20
N ILE A 309 49.12 44.55 12.08
CA ILE A 309 48.68 43.99 10.79
C ILE A 309 47.19 44.26 10.62
N GLU A 310 46.81 44.96 9.55
CA GLU A 310 45.41 45.16 9.17
C GLU A 310 45.02 44.15 8.07
N VAL A 311 44.06 43.30 8.39
CA VAL A 311 43.52 42.28 7.48
C VAL A 311 42.08 42.62 7.14
N ARG A 312 41.75 42.69 5.84
CA ARG A 312 40.37 42.81 5.35
C ARG A 312 40.13 41.74 4.30
N ASN A 313 39.10 40.92 4.50
CA ASN A 313 38.69 39.83 3.62
C ASN A 313 39.81 38.82 3.26
N GLY A 314 40.66 38.47 4.24
CA GLY A 314 41.65 37.40 4.09
C GLY A 314 42.91 37.76 3.29
N SER A 315 43.14 39.04 2.97
CA SER A 315 44.42 39.53 2.44
C SER A 315 44.97 40.68 3.29
N ILE A 316 46.30 40.72 3.43
CA ILE A 316 47.03 41.72 4.23
C ILE A 316 47.22 42.97 3.37
N ILE A 317 46.74 44.13 3.83
CA ILE A 317 46.70 45.36 3.03
C ILE A 317 47.82 46.33 3.43
N SER A 318 48.31 46.28 4.67
CA SER A 318 49.55 46.96 5.08
C SER A 318 50.11 46.40 6.38
N GLU A 319 51.43 46.36 6.47
CA GLU A 319 52.19 46.02 7.67
C GLU A 319 53.08 47.20 8.04
N THR A 320 52.91 47.74 9.25
CA THR A 320 53.77 48.80 9.78
C THR A 320 54.38 48.32 11.09
N SER A 321 55.70 48.42 11.20
CA SER A 321 56.47 48.01 12.37
C SER A 321 57.16 49.21 13.00
N GLU A 322 56.92 49.42 14.30
CA GLU A 322 57.57 50.46 15.09
C GLU A 322 58.32 49.82 16.27
N LEU A 323 59.50 50.37 16.56
CA LEU A 323 60.42 49.92 17.60
C LEU A 323 60.19 50.76 18.86
N ARG A 324 59.90 50.11 20.01
CA ARG A 324 59.68 50.81 21.29
C ARG A 324 60.66 50.40 22.37
#